data_AF-A0A5N6DK61-F1
#
_entry.id   AF-A0A5N6DK61-F1
#
_cell.length_a   1.000
_cell.length_b   1.000
_cell.length_c   1.000
_cell.angle_alpha   90.00
_cell.angle_beta   90.00
_cell.angle_gamma   90.00
#
_symmetry.space_group_name_H-M   'P 1'
#
loop_
_entity.id
_entity.type
_entity.pdbx_description
1 polymer ?
#
loop_
_entity_poly.entity_id
_entity_poly.type
_entity_poly.pdbx_seq_one_letter_code
_entity_poly.pdbx_strand_id
1 'polypeptide(L)'
;MLRHIQSLASSILLLSLICPVYSAIGFVGYGVSMYKPPCAHACRSSITNPLNCSTNSNDGMGITWNIEKSPEPECYATNDAFLQTLAYCIYSHCRTESNSTLQRYWEMNVAGSEKDQPLPKQAYQQALQSIGFRPNITANASTTLESASLVSEELYELNWRTLTIFEKVEATHEKYGLVLLLTGAIIPIGLSFARFIPVPTRLKTSFEAYVITPPLIGHRHQVPVFNTFNMPTRGQALFIAYLIIINVVLCAVGFTSANPSAWYTSNRVEILTYVSNRAGILSFANIPLLVLYSSRNNILLWLTNWSHSTFLLLHRWIAAICVIEACLHSAIYLQIYSAKDEHASESQRAYWYWGIVATLAMVVIVPGSMLQVRRQFYEFFLAWHVIFFLLAMVGCCLHIYYRYNFQWGYENWIYIALAVWGFERGMRILRFARHGICTAQVSIVDDEYIKLEIPGVAAEGDVYLYFPTLTWRVWENHPFSVMTDVSCASLGADRFDRLNSVTFLNSRMDISRILQEEVSRCAGAEVAVIVSGPARMADEKFMLDHTYLMLVLDSQARVCKIPHSATTLTNGDTVIEDSVKAGVSG
;
A
#
# COMPACT_ATOMS: atom_id res chain seq x y z
N MET A 1 14.55 -22.34 8.62
CA MET A 1 14.21 -21.26 9.57
C MET A 1 15.28 -20.16 9.62
N LEU A 2 16.54 -20.44 9.99
CA LEU A 2 17.62 -19.43 10.03
C LEU A 2 17.88 -18.72 8.69
N ARG A 3 17.84 -19.39 7.52
CA ARG A 3 18.09 -18.73 6.22
C ARG A 3 16.95 -17.84 5.72
N HIS A 4 15.70 -18.14 6.08
CA HIS A 4 14.55 -17.26 5.77
C HIS A 4 14.38 -16.17 6.82
N ILE A 5 14.73 -16.41 8.08
CA ILE A 5 14.85 -15.35 9.10
C ILE A 5 16.02 -14.44 8.74
N GLN A 6 17.16 -14.96 8.26
CA GLN A 6 18.27 -14.15 7.75
C GLN A 6 17.90 -13.48 6.43
N SER A 7 17.15 -14.10 5.52
CA SER A 7 16.71 -13.43 4.28
C SER A 7 15.62 -12.38 4.55
N LEU A 8 14.65 -12.63 5.44
CA LEU A 8 13.64 -11.65 5.85
C LEU A 8 14.23 -10.57 6.73
N ALA A 9 15.05 -10.92 7.72
CA ALA A 9 15.78 -9.95 8.51
C ALA A 9 16.70 -9.17 7.58
N SER A 10 17.47 -9.78 6.68
CA SER A 10 18.26 -9.03 5.71
C SER A 10 17.42 -8.20 4.76
N SER A 11 16.21 -8.59 4.35
CA SER A 11 15.33 -7.77 3.51
C SER A 11 14.66 -6.63 4.27
N ILE A 12 14.21 -6.86 5.51
CA ILE A 12 13.64 -5.83 6.41
C ILE A 12 14.74 -4.89 6.89
N LEU A 13 15.92 -5.43 7.22
CA LEU A 13 17.13 -4.69 7.58
C LEU A 13 17.63 -3.91 6.36
N LEU A 14 17.67 -4.49 5.15
CA LEU A 14 17.95 -3.75 3.90
C LEU A 14 16.95 -2.63 3.71
N LEU A 15 15.64 -2.89 3.86
CA LEU A 15 14.64 -1.83 3.68
C LEU A 15 14.76 -0.74 4.75
N SER A 16 15.10 -1.07 5.99
CA SER A 16 15.37 -0.08 7.06
C SER A 16 16.73 0.63 6.91
N LEU A 17 17.68 0.01 6.21
CA LEU A 17 18.99 0.59 5.87
C LEU A 17 18.90 1.49 4.62
N ILE A 18 17.96 1.21 3.71
CA ILE A 18 17.77 1.95 2.45
C ILE A 18 16.74 3.08 2.61
N CYS A 19 15.74 2.92 3.48
CA CYS A 19 14.83 3.99 3.87
C CYS A 19 15.17 4.50 5.26
N PRO A 20 15.92 5.60 5.38
CA PRO A 20 16.06 6.27 6.67
C PRO A 20 14.67 6.60 7.24
N VAL A 21 14.51 6.48 8.56
CA VAL A 21 13.32 6.94 9.33
C VAL A 21 13.33 8.47 9.45
N TYR A 22 13.64 9.17 8.36
CA TYR A 22 13.72 10.62 8.26
C TYR A 22 12.76 11.09 7.18
N SER A 23 11.45 10.88 7.39
CA SER A 23 10.41 11.47 6.56
C SER A 23 9.85 12.73 7.18
N ALA A 24 9.30 13.60 6.34
CA ALA A 24 8.41 14.65 6.79
C ALA A 24 7.20 14.04 7.51
N ILE A 25 6.86 14.57 8.69
CA ILE A 25 5.70 14.08 9.46
C ILE A 25 4.42 14.65 8.84
N GLY A 26 3.78 13.85 7.98
CA GLY A 26 2.50 14.17 7.37
C GLY A 26 2.52 14.18 5.85
N PHE A 27 1.52 14.82 5.26
CA PHE A 27 1.40 14.98 3.81
C PHE A 27 1.33 16.47 3.46
N VAL A 28 1.59 16.84 2.21
CA VAL A 28 1.39 18.22 1.76
C VAL A 28 -0.05 18.66 2.03
N GLY A 29 -0.22 19.77 2.76
CA GLY A 29 -1.51 20.25 3.24
C GLY A 29 -1.98 19.67 4.58
N TYR A 30 -1.30 18.65 5.11
CA TYR A 30 -1.61 17.95 6.36
C TYR A 30 -0.34 17.73 7.19
N GLY A 31 0.13 18.79 7.87
CA GLY A 31 1.35 18.76 8.68
C GLY A 31 2.60 19.22 7.92
N VAL A 32 2.61 19.11 6.58
CA VAL A 32 3.69 19.61 5.70
C VAL A 32 3.16 20.73 4.81
N SER A 33 3.92 21.80 4.65
CA SER A 33 3.58 22.93 3.76
C SER A 33 4.75 23.25 2.83
N MET A 34 4.46 23.41 1.54
CA MET A 34 5.48 23.67 0.52
C MET A 34 5.86 25.14 0.42
N TYR A 35 4.87 26.01 0.25
CA TYR A 35 5.08 27.43 -0.09
C TYR A 35 4.27 28.34 0.82
N LYS A 36 4.29 28.08 2.14
CA LYS A 36 3.61 28.93 3.15
C LYS A 36 4.60 29.78 3.94
N PRO A 37 4.39 31.12 4.03
CA PRO A 37 3.36 31.89 3.32
C PRO A 37 3.76 32.16 1.85
N PRO A 38 2.81 32.12 0.88
CA PRO A 38 3.15 32.24 -0.54
C PRO A 38 3.82 33.56 -0.92
N CYS A 39 3.47 34.65 -0.23
CA CYS A 39 4.05 35.98 -0.48
C CYS A 39 5.57 35.99 -0.22
N ALA A 40 6.06 35.28 0.80
CA ALA A 40 7.48 35.29 1.13
C ALA A 40 8.29 34.42 0.16
N HIS A 41 7.77 33.24 -0.18
CA HIS A 41 8.36 32.39 -1.23
C HIS A 41 8.36 33.09 -2.59
N ALA A 42 7.29 33.83 -2.93
CA ALA A 42 7.24 34.60 -4.17
C ALA A 42 8.31 35.69 -4.24
N CYS A 43 8.53 36.42 -3.13
CA CYS A 43 9.62 37.37 -3.02
C CYS A 43 10.98 36.69 -3.24
N ARG A 44 11.22 35.56 -2.57
CA ARG A 44 12.47 34.79 -2.71
C ARG A 44 12.71 34.25 -4.12
N SER A 45 11.67 33.79 -4.81
CA SER A 45 11.73 33.29 -6.18
C SER A 45 11.86 34.41 -7.22
N SER A 46 11.52 35.65 -6.86
CA SER A 46 11.60 36.80 -7.77
C SER A 46 12.96 37.50 -7.75
N ILE A 47 13.83 37.17 -6.80
CA ILE A 47 15.21 37.66 -6.74
C ILE A 47 16.12 36.63 -7.40
N THR A 48 16.31 36.77 -8.71
CA THR A 48 17.13 35.87 -9.55
C THR A 48 18.49 36.48 -9.92
N ASN A 49 18.80 37.65 -9.37
CA ASN A 49 20.05 38.37 -9.61
C ASN A 49 21.27 37.52 -9.24
N PRO A 50 22.36 37.60 -10.04
CA PRO A 50 23.66 37.15 -9.58
C PRO A 50 24.04 37.85 -8.28
N LEU A 51 24.63 37.11 -7.35
CA LEU A 51 25.10 37.65 -6.08
C LEU A 51 26.61 37.72 -6.05
N ASN A 52 27.13 38.71 -5.33
CA ASN A 52 28.54 38.79 -5.04
C ASN A 52 28.83 37.97 -3.77
N CYS A 53 29.36 36.77 -3.97
CA CYS A 53 29.61 35.80 -2.91
C CYS A 53 31.10 35.76 -2.62
N SER A 54 31.50 36.03 -1.37
CA SER A 54 32.89 35.84 -0.95
C SER A 54 33.15 34.36 -0.70
N THR A 55 34.05 33.74 -1.46
CA THR A 55 34.62 32.44 -1.10
C THR A 55 35.87 32.68 -0.26
N ASN A 56 35.90 32.18 0.97
CA ASN A 56 37.16 32.07 1.71
C ASN A 56 37.98 30.96 1.04
N SER A 57 38.93 31.32 0.18
CA SER A 57 39.97 30.38 -0.22
C SER A 57 40.78 29.99 1.03
N ASN A 58 40.89 28.69 1.29
CA ASN A 58 41.73 28.15 2.38
C ASN A 58 43.24 28.44 2.20
N ASP A 59 43.63 29.08 1.11
CA ASP A 59 44.98 29.61 0.91
C ASP A 59 44.96 31.11 1.21
N GLY A 60 45.53 31.47 2.37
CA GLY A 60 45.57 32.84 2.87
C GLY A 60 46.10 33.85 1.87
N MET A 61 45.43 35.01 1.83
CA MET A 61 45.67 36.22 1.03
C MET A 61 44.87 36.30 -0.29
N GLY A 62 43.59 36.66 -0.16
CA GLY A 62 42.80 37.29 -1.24
C GLY A 62 41.30 37.01 -1.16
N ILE A 63 40.48 38.03 -0.86
CA ILE A 63 39.02 37.94 -1.08
C ILE A 63 38.81 38.00 -2.59
N THR A 64 38.42 36.87 -3.21
CA THR A 64 38.09 36.81 -4.63
C THR A 64 36.58 36.83 -4.78
N TRP A 65 36.06 37.77 -5.57
CA TRP A 65 34.62 37.93 -5.82
C TRP A 65 34.22 37.10 -7.03
N ASN A 66 33.39 36.07 -6.83
CA ASN A 66 32.84 35.27 -7.92
C ASN A 66 31.36 35.62 -8.12
N ILE A 67 30.99 36.01 -9.34
CA ILE A 67 29.60 36.22 -9.73
C ILE A 67 29.00 34.85 -10.05
N GLU A 68 28.27 34.30 -9.09
CA GLU A 68 27.59 33.01 -9.26
C GLU A 68 26.21 33.21 -9.90
N LYS A 69 25.98 32.56 -11.05
CA LYS A 69 24.66 32.48 -11.69
C LYS A 69 23.69 31.56 -10.93
N SER A 70 24.19 30.79 -9.98
CA SER A 70 23.40 29.96 -9.07
C SER A 70 24.11 29.95 -7.70
N PRO A 71 23.93 31.01 -6.89
CA PRO A 71 24.63 31.19 -5.64
C PRO A 71 24.45 30.01 -4.67
N GLU A 72 25.51 29.62 -3.98
CA GLU A 72 25.41 28.64 -2.89
C GLU A 72 24.50 29.14 -1.75
N PRO A 73 23.87 28.23 -0.96
CA PRO A 73 23.03 28.61 0.18
C PRO A 73 23.71 29.56 1.18
N GLU A 74 25.02 29.41 1.38
CA GLU A 74 25.84 30.28 2.24
C GLU A 74 25.86 31.73 1.74
N CYS A 75 25.89 31.93 0.42
CA CYS A 75 25.87 33.27 -0.15
C CYS A 75 24.53 33.96 0.07
N TYR A 76 23.42 33.24 -0.09
CA TYR A 76 22.09 33.77 0.23
C TYR A 76 21.95 34.10 1.72
N ALA A 77 22.58 33.33 2.60
CA ALA A 77 22.54 33.55 4.03
C ALA A 77 23.37 34.77 4.49
N THR A 78 24.39 35.18 3.74
CA THR A 78 25.38 36.19 4.19
C THR A 78 25.38 37.49 3.38
N ASN A 79 24.85 37.49 2.15
CA ASN A 79 24.87 38.67 1.27
C ASN A 79 23.87 39.75 1.72
N ASP A 80 24.39 40.91 2.13
CA ASP A 80 23.57 42.00 2.69
C ASP A 80 22.56 42.58 1.69
N ALA A 81 22.94 42.77 0.42
CA ALA A 81 22.06 43.33 -0.61
C ALA A 81 20.86 42.40 -0.90
N PHE A 82 21.10 41.09 -0.92
CA PHE A 82 20.06 40.07 -1.06
C PHE A 82 19.11 40.05 0.14
N LEU A 83 19.66 39.96 1.35
CA LEU A 83 18.85 39.94 2.58
C LEU A 83 18.00 41.20 2.70
N GLN A 84 18.56 42.38 2.44
CA GLN A 84 17.82 43.64 2.49
C GLN A 84 16.71 43.71 1.44
N THR A 85 17.00 43.32 0.20
CA THR A 85 16.01 43.28 -0.90
C THR A 85 14.87 42.31 -0.57
N LEU A 86 15.19 41.11 -0.06
CA LEU A 86 14.20 40.12 0.33
C LEU A 86 13.36 40.59 1.52
N ALA A 87 14.00 41.14 2.54
CA ALA A 87 13.31 41.66 3.73
C ALA A 87 12.32 42.77 3.36
N TYR A 88 12.72 43.68 2.47
CA TYR A 88 11.85 44.75 1.99
C TYR A 88 10.68 44.21 1.16
N CYS A 89 10.92 43.24 0.26
CA CYS A 89 9.84 42.61 -0.50
C CYS A 89 8.82 41.91 0.41
N ILE A 90 9.29 41.14 1.40
CA ILE A 90 8.40 40.51 2.38
C ILE A 90 7.61 41.56 3.14
N TYR A 91 8.24 42.66 3.56
CA TYR A 91 7.56 43.76 4.24
C TYR A 91 6.48 44.42 3.36
N SER A 92 6.73 44.61 2.06
CA SER A 92 5.76 45.25 1.17
C SER A 92 4.55 44.37 0.85
N HIS A 93 4.76 43.05 0.66
CA HIS A 93 3.73 42.13 0.16
C HIS A 93 3.10 41.22 1.23
N CYS A 94 3.77 40.90 2.33
CA CYS A 94 3.27 39.97 3.37
C CYS A 94 2.60 40.68 4.56
N ARG A 95 1.76 41.70 4.32
CA ARG A 95 1.18 42.53 5.41
C ARG A 95 0.24 41.82 6.36
N THR A 96 -0.35 40.70 5.94
CA THR A 96 -1.32 39.93 6.72
C THR A 96 -0.66 38.87 7.62
N GLU A 97 0.62 38.57 7.38
CA GLU A 97 1.33 37.52 8.09
C GLU A 97 1.91 38.03 9.41
N SER A 98 1.96 37.16 10.42
CA SER A 98 2.56 37.52 11.70
C SER A 98 4.08 37.61 11.59
N ASN A 99 4.70 38.53 12.35
CA ASN A 99 6.16 38.63 12.41
C ASN A 99 6.84 37.31 12.83
N SER A 100 6.20 36.51 13.68
CA SER A 100 6.71 35.18 14.05
C SER A 100 6.69 34.20 12.87
N THR A 101 5.65 34.23 12.03
CA THR A 101 5.58 33.41 10.82
C THR A 101 6.69 33.79 9.85
N LEU A 102 6.87 35.10 9.63
CA LEU A 102 7.88 35.63 8.72
C LEU A 102 9.31 35.36 9.22
N GLN A 103 9.56 35.48 10.52
CA GLN A 103 10.86 35.13 11.12
C GLN A 103 11.15 33.63 10.98
N ARG A 104 10.17 32.76 11.21
CA ARG A 104 10.34 31.32 10.99
C ARG A 104 10.61 30.99 9.53
N TYR A 105 9.89 31.63 8.60
CA TYR A 105 10.18 31.50 7.18
C TYR A 105 11.61 31.96 6.87
N TRP A 106 12.03 33.09 7.43
CA TRP A 106 13.35 33.68 7.23
C TRP A 106 14.48 32.72 7.59
N GLU A 107 14.39 32.11 8.76
CA GLU A 107 15.39 31.14 9.26
C GLU A 107 15.43 29.86 8.41
N MET A 108 14.29 29.43 7.88
CA MET A 108 14.16 28.11 7.26
C MET A 108 14.24 28.09 5.73
N ASN A 109 14.09 29.23 5.04
CA ASN A 109 13.87 29.26 3.59
C ASN A 109 14.70 30.29 2.79
N VAL A 110 15.41 31.20 3.47
CA VAL A 110 16.16 32.28 2.79
C VAL A 110 17.39 31.72 2.08
N ALA A 111 18.18 30.91 2.78
CA ALA A 111 19.33 30.20 2.23
C ALA A 111 18.91 29.11 1.22
N GLY A 112 17.72 28.53 1.44
CA GLY A 112 17.11 27.42 0.69
C GLY A 112 16.27 26.57 1.66
N SER A 113 15.87 25.36 1.26
CA SER A 113 14.93 24.51 2.02
C SER A 113 15.49 23.14 2.45
N GLU A 114 16.79 22.90 2.32
CA GLU A 114 17.42 21.65 2.77
C GLU A 114 17.65 21.62 4.29
N LYS A 115 17.90 20.43 4.83
CA LYS A 115 17.94 20.19 6.29
C LYS A 115 19.14 20.83 6.99
N ASP A 116 20.31 20.85 6.35
CA ASP A 116 21.58 21.27 6.95
C ASP A 116 22.06 22.61 6.36
N GLN A 117 21.15 23.57 6.24
CA GLN A 117 21.44 24.86 5.63
C GLN A 117 21.89 25.93 6.64
N PRO A 118 22.71 26.90 6.19
CA PRO A 118 23.18 27.97 7.04
C PRO A 118 22.06 28.92 7.44
N LEU A 119 22.12 29.38 8.69
CA LEU A 119 21.21 30.41 9.17
C LEU A 119 21.58 31.76 8.55
N PRO A 120 20.59 32.59 8.19
CA PRO A 120 20.87 33.96 7.74
C PRO A 120 21.69 34.74 8.78
N LYS A 121 22.68 35.50 8.31
CA LYS A 121 23.58 36.35 9.11
C LYS A 121 22.85 37.27 10.11
N GLN A 122 21.63 37.67 9.78
CA GLN A 122 20.80 38.57 10.58
C GLN A 122 19.33 38.14 10.55
N ALA A 123 18.61 38.48 11.62
CA ALA A 123 17.17 38.22 11.72
C ALA A 123 16.38 39.11 10.74
N TYR A 124 15.14 38.70 10.40
CA TYR A 124 14.30 39.41 9.43
C TYR A 124 14.13 40.89 9.75
N GLN A 125 13.82 41.21 11.02
CA GLN A 125 13.62 42.59 11.45
C GLN A 125 14.91 43.41 11.41
N GLN A 126 16.05 42.80 11.72
CA GLN A 126 17.35 43.46 11.66
C GLN A 126 17.71 43.78 10.20
N ALA A 127 17.51 42.82 9.30
CA ALA A 127 17.70 43.02 7.86
C ALA A 127 16.83 44.18 7.34
N LEU A 128 15.55 44.22 7.70
CA LEU A 128 14.62 45.28 7.30
C LEU A 128 15.02 46.66 7.87
N GLN A 129 15.42 46.72 9.13
CA GLN A 129 15.84 47.96 9.77
C GLN A 129 17.18 48.49 9.21
N SER A 130 18.09 47.58 8.83
CA SER A 130 19.41 47.93 8.28
C SER A 130 19.36 48.72 6.97
N ILE A 131 18.24 48.66 6.25
CA ILE A 131 18.07 49.36 4.98
C ILE A 131 18.12 50.87 5.21
N GLY A 132 17.47 51.38 6.25
CA GLY A 132 17.46 52.81 6.60
C GLY A 132 16.79 53.76 5.59
N PHE A 133 16.42 53.29 4.40
CA PHE A 133 15.73 54.06 3.36
C PHE A 133 14.69 53.20 2.61
N ARG A 134 13.85 53.84 1.79
CA ARG A 134 12.92 53.14 0.88
C ARG A 134 13.61 52.91 -0.47
N PRO A 135 13.84 51.66 -0.90
CA PRO A 135 14.39 51.38 -2.23
C PRO A 135 13.52 52.01 -3.33
N ASN A 136 14.16 52.59 -4.33
CA ASN A 136 13.51 53.27 -5.47
C ASN A 136 13.91 52.67 -6.83
N ILE A 137 14.94 51.83 -6.87
CA ILE A 137 15.43 51.17 -8.08
C ILE A 137 14.91 49.73 -8.09
N THR A 138 14.30 49.32 -9.20
CA THR A 138 13.92 47.92 -9.43
C THR A 138 15.14 47.10 -9.83
N ALA A 139 15.36 45.96 -9.18
CA ALA A 139 16.45 45.05 -9.47
C ALA A 139 16.32 44.50 -10.91
N ASN A 140 17.41 44.59 -11.67
CA ASN A 140 17.49 43.98 -13.00
C ASN A 140 18.13 42.60 -12.89
N ALA A 141 17.39 41.54 -13.26
CA ALA A 141 17.83 40.15 -13.11
C ALA A 141 19.17 39.81 -13.80
N SER A 142 19.58 40.58 -14.82
CA SER A 142 20.86 40.34 -15.52
C SER A 142 22.09 40.97 -14.84
N THR A 143 21.88 41.81 -13.83
CA THR A 143 22.95 42.53 -13.14
C THR A 143 23.10 42.06 -11.70
N THR A 144 24.34 42.09 -11.21
CA THR A 144 24.66 41.77 -9.82
C THR A 144 23.87 42.64 -8.86
N LEU A 145 23.34 42.05 -7.80
CA LEU A 145 22.61 42.79 -6.76
C LEU A 145 23.62 43.45 -5.80
N GLU A 146 23.82 44.76 -5.96
CA GLU A 146 24.81 45.52 -5.16
C GLU A 146 24.21 46.23 -3.95
N SER A 147 22.90 46.52 -3.96
CA SER A 147 22.21 47.23 -2.88
C SER A 147 20.73 46.84 -2.78
N ALA A 148 20.10 47.21 -1.65
CA ALA A 148 18.68 47.00 -1.42
C ALA A 148 17.83 47.59 -2.55
N SER A 149 17.12 46.72 -3.27
CA SER A 149 16.38 47.08 -4.48
C SER A 149 14.91 46.65 -4.40
N LEU A 150 14.07 47.17 -5.29
CA LEU A 150 12.69 46.72 -5.44
C LEU A 150 12.63 45.46 -6.32
N VAL A 151 11.73 44.54 -5.99
CA VAL A 151 11.41 43.40 -6.85
C VAL A 151 10.41 43.85 -7.93
N SER A 152 10.53 43.31 -9.14
CA SER A 152 9.54 43.57 -10.20
C SER A 152 8.17 43.04 -9.80
N GLU A 153 7.16 43.91 -9.80
CA GLU A 153 5.77 43.56 -9.44
C GLU A 153 5.20 42.46 -10.35
N GLU A 154 5.50 42.53 -11.65
CA GLU A 154 5.05 41.53 -12.62
C GLU A 154 5.63 40.15 -12.31
N LEU A 155 6.92 40.09 -11.98
CA LEU A 155 7.60 38.84 -11.63
C LEU A 155 7.12 38.29 -10.29
N TYR A 156 6.90 39.17 -9.31
CA TYR A 156 6.33 38.82 -8.02
C TYR A 156 4.95 38.19 -8.18
N GLU A 157 4.03 38.84 -8.89
CA GLU A 157 2.67 38.34 -9.13
C GLU A 157 2.67 37.00 -9.87
N LEU A 158 3.56 36.85 -10.86
CA LEU A 158 3.72 35.60 -11.61
C LEU A 158 4.16 34.44 -10.70
N ASN A 159 5.16 34.67 -9.85
CA ASN A 159 5.65 33.68 -8.89
C ASN A 159 4.63 33.40 -7.79
N TRP A 160 4.04 34.43 -7.20
CA TRP A 160 3.04 34.31 -6.14
C TRP A 160 1.87 33.45 -6.58
N ARG A 161 1.33 33.72 -7.78
CA ARG A 161 0.23 32.93 -8.34
C ARG A 161 0.65 31.49 -8.61
N THR A 162 1.82 31.28 -9.21
CA THR A 162 2.33 29.93 -9.54
C THR A 162 2.50 29.09 -8.27
N LEU A 163 3.19 29.61 -7.26
CA LEU A 163 3.45 28.92 -6.00
C LEU A 163 2.17 28.63 -5.23
N THR A 164 1.25 29.61 -5.17
CA THR A 164 -0.04 29.46 -4.50
C THR A 164 -0.88 28.36 -5.14
N ILE A 165 -0.96 28.35 -6.47
CA ILE A 165 -1.72 27.33 -7.21
C ILE A 165 -1.04 25.97 -7.08
N PHE A 166 0.29 25.89 -7.20
CA PHE A 166 1.02 24.65 -7.10
C PHE A 166 0.83 23.99 -5.73
N GLU A 167 1.01 24.72 -4.63
CA GLU A 167 0.79 24.16 -3.29
C GLU A 167 -0.66 23.69 -3.11
N LYS A 168 -1.63 24.45 -3.62
CA LYS A 168 -3.04 24.05 -3.57
C LYS A 168 -3.29 22.74 -4.32
N VAL A 169 -2.69 22.59 -5.51
CA VAL A 169 -2.82 21.39 -6.34
C VAL A 169 -2.15 20.19 -5.67
N GLU A 170 -0.95 20.36 -5.10
CA GLU A 170 -0.23 19.32 -4.34
C GLU A 170 -0.97 18.91 -3.07
N ALA A 171 -1.49 19.85 -2.28
CA ALA A 171 -2.35 19.52 -1.14
C ALA A 171 -3.63 18.78 -1.58
N THR A 172 -4.13 19.09 -2.78
CA THR A 172 -5.25 18.36 -3.35
C THR A 172 -4.82 16.95 -3.78
N HIS A 173 -3.61 16.73 -4.32
CA HIS A 173 -3.01 15.39 -4.62
C HIS A 173 -3.15 14.48 -3.42
N GLU A 174 -2.62 14.92 -2.29
CA GLU A 174 -2.61 14.16 -1.04
C GLU A 174 -4.00 13.98 -0.46
N LYS A 175 -4.84 15.01 -0.48
CA LYS A 175 -6.24 14.91 -0.03
C LYS A 175 -6.99 13.80 -0.79
N TYR A 176 -6.82 13.71 -2.10
CA TYR A 176 -7.50 12.68 -2.89
C TYR A 176 -6.92 11.29 -2.64
N GLY A 177 -5.61 11.16 -2.44
CA GLY A 177 -4.99 9.91 -1.99
C GLY A 177 -5.56 9.44 -0.65
N LEU A 178 -5.71 10.35 0.32
CA LEU A 178 -6.34 10.05 1.61
C LEU A 178 -7.80 9.62 1.44
N VAL A 179 -8.57 10.31 0.59
CA VAL A 179 -9.95 9.91 0.26
C VAL A 179 -9.97 8.47 -0.27
N LEU A 180 -9.12 8.12 -1.24
CA LEU A 180 -9.05 6.75 -1.78
C LEU A 180 -8.75 5.70 -0.71
N LEU A 181 -7.72 5.93 0.10
CA LEU A 181 -7.33 4.99 1.16
C LEU A 181 -8.47 4.82 2.18
N LEU A 182 -9.04 5.93 2.64
CA LEU A 182 -10.06 5.94 3.68
C LEU A 182 -11.36 5.34 3.18
N THR A 183 -11.86 5.74 2.02
CA THR A 183 -13.12 5.19 1.50
C THR A 183 -12.96 3.72 1.08
N GLY A 184 -11.79 3.35 0.54
CA GLY A 184 -11.44 1.96 0.29
C GLY A 184 -11.52 1.10 1.55
N ALA A 185 -10.97 1.56 2.68
CA ALA A 185 -11.01 0.81 3.93
C ALA A 185 -12.37 0.89 4.67
N ILE A 186 -13.03 2.05 4.68
CA ILE A 186 -14.22 2.33 5.51
C ILE A 186 -15.51 1.86 4.85
N ILE A 187 -15.67 1.98 3.53
CA ILE A 187 -16.92 1.57 2.86
C ILE A 187 -17.23 0.08 3.09
N PRO A 188 -16.28 -0.86 2.98
CA PRO A 188 -16.52 -2.26 3.34
C PRO A 188 -17.05 -2.43 4.77
N ILE A 189 -16.53 -1.66 5.73
CA ILE A 189 -16.99 -1.66 7.13
C ILE A 189 -18.43 -1.15 7.21
N GLY A 190 -18.72 0.01 6.61
CA GLY A 190 -20.06 0.61 6.61
C GLY A 190 -21.11 -0.28 5.94
N LEU A 191 -20.80 -0.86 4.78
CA LEU A 191 -21.67 -1.82 4.09
C LEU A 191 -21.93 -3.07 4.93
N SER A 192 -20.94 -3.49 5.72
CA SER A 192 -21.08 -4.66 6.59
C SER A 192 -21.95 -4.39 7.80
N PHE A 193 -22.00 -3.15 8.31
CA PHE A 193 -22.91 -2.77 9.39
C PHE A 193 -24.40 -2.83 8.99
N ALA A 194 -24.71 -2.78 7.69
CA ALA A 194 -26.09 -2.97 7.21
C ALA A 194 -26.72 -4.31 7.65
N ARG A 195 -25.89 -5.32 7.97
CA ARG A 195 -26.36 -6.63 8.48
C ARG A 195 -27.09 -6.55 9.83
N PHE A 196 -26.84 -5.49 10.61
CA PHE A 196 -27.43 -5.28 11.92
C PHE A 196 -28.72 -4.45 11.89
N ILE A 197 -29.09 -3.91 10.72
CA ILE A 197 -30.37 -3.22 10.56
C ILE A 197 -31.49 -4.26 10.64
N PRO A 198 -32.48 -4.09 11.54
CA PRO A 198 -33.57 -5.04 11.71
C PRO A 198 -34.57 -4.93 10.55
N VAL A 199 -34.23 -5.55 9.42
CA VAL A 199 -35.09 -5.65 8.23
C VAL A 199 -35.78 -7.02 8.22
N PRO A 200 -37.06 -7.13 7.81
CA PRO A 200 -37.74 -8.41 7.65
C PRO A 200 -36.90 -9.42 6.85
N THR A 201 -36.78 -10.65 7.34
CA THR A 201 -35.93 -11.69 6.75
C THR A 201 -36.19 -11.90 5.26
N ARG A 202 -37.46 -11.85 4.83
CA ARG A 202 -37.86 -11.95 3.42
C ARG A 202 -37.26 -10.85 2.53
N LEU A 203 -37.23 -9.61 3.01
CA LEU A 203 -36.66 -8.50 2.26
C LEU A 203 -35.13 -8.60 2.20
N LYS A 204 -34.50 -8.99 3.31
CA LYS A 204 -33.06 -9.22 3.38
C LYS A 204 -32.62 -10.35 2.44
N THR A 205 -33.26 -11.51 2.50
CA THR A 205 -32.91 -12.65 1.63
C THR A 205 -33.21 -12.36 0.17
N SER A 206 -34.31 -11.68 -0.14
CA SER A 206 -34.61 -11.22 -1.50
C SER A 206 -33.53 -10.26 -2.02
N PHE A 207 -33.15 -9.26 -1.23
CA PHE A 207 -32.10 -8.33 -1.61
C PHE A 207 -30.76 -9.04 -1.84
N GLU A 208 -30.35 -9.93 -0.93
CA GLU A 208 -29.14 -10.73 -1.10
C GLU A 208 -29.21 -11.61 -2.37
N ALA A 209 -30.34 -12.28 -2.59
CA ALA A 209 -30.53 -13.20 -3.72
C ALA A 209 -30.61 -12.52 -5.08
N TYR A 210 -31.09 -11.28 -5.17
CA TYR A 210 -31.23 -10.57 -6.45
C TYR A 210 -30.11 -9.54 -6.71
N VAL A 211 -29.57 -8.90 -5.67
CA VAL A 211 -28.66 -7.74 -5.80
C VAL A 211 -27.21 -8.08 -5.44
N ILE A 212 -26.97 -8.93 -4.44
CA ILE A 212 -25.61 -9.13 -3.90
C ILE A 212 -24.94 -10.39 -4.41
N THR A 213 -25.62 -11.53 -4.27
CA THR A 213 -25.06 -12.88 -4.48
C THR A 213 -24.95 -13.30 -5.94
N PRO A 214 -25.88 -12.93 -6.85
CA PRO A 214 -25.79 -13.37 -8.25
C PRO A 214 -24.49 -12.94 -8.93
N PRO A 215 -24.01 -13.72 -9.93
CA PRO A 215 -22.94 -13.27 -10.81
C PRO A 215 -23.31 -11.97 -11.52
N LEU A 216 -22.31 -11.12 -11.81
CA LEU A 216 -22.53 -9.91 -12.60
C LEU A 216 -23.01 -10.25 -14.02
N ILE A 217 -22.33 -11.19 -14.68
CA ILE A 217 -22.65 -11.66 -16.02
C ILE A 217 -22.70 -13.20 -16.02
N GLY A 218 -23.72 -13.77 -16.65
CA GLY A 218 -23.89 -15.21 -16.80
C GLY A 218 -24.50 -15.90 -15.57
N HIS A 219 -24.21 -17.19 -15.41
CA HIS A 219 -24.84 -18.05 -14.40
C HIS A 219 -23.87 -18.58 -13.33
N ARG A 220 -22.57 -18.30 -13.44
CA ARG A 220 -21.53 -18.84 -12.54
C ARG A 220 -20.62 -17.72 -12.03
N HIS A 221 -20.34 -17.70 -10.72
CA HIS A 221 -19.32 -16.86 -10.08
C HIS A 221 -18.28 -17.76 -9.40
N GLN A 222 -17.10 -17.23 -9.07
CA GLN A 222 -15.97 -17.96 -8.47
C GLN A 222 -15.33 -19.09 -9.31
N VAL A 223 -15.86 -19.37 -10.50
CA VAL A 223 -15.25 -20.25 -11.50
C VAL A 223 -14.46 -19.39 -12.49
N PRO A 224 -13.23 -19.76 -12.86
CA PRO A 224 -12.43 -19.00 -13.82
C PRO A 224 -13.04 -19.07 -15.23
N VAL A 225 -13.49 -17.92 -15.71
CA VAL A 225 -13.90 -17.69 -17.10
C VAL A 225 -12.63 -17.56 -17.95
N PHE A 226 -12.58 -18.30 -19.06
CA PHE A 226 -11.39 -18.42 -19.94
C PHE A 226 -10.09 -18.75 -19.20
N ASN A 227 -10.17 -19.52 -18.10
CA ASN A 227 -9.05 -19.88 -17.25
C ASN A 227 -8.24 -18.68 -16.69
N THR A 228 -8.82 -17.47 -16.70
CA THR A 228 -8.10 -16.23 -16.41
C THR A 228 -8.83 -15.37 -15.36
N PHE A 229 -10.15 -15.21 -15.49
CA PHE A 229 -10.90 -14.24 -14.69
C PHE A 229 -12.01 -14.91 -13.87
N ASN A 230 -12.03 -14.68 -12.56
CA ASN A 230 -13.14 -15.13 -11.71
C ASN A 230 -14.25 -14.09 -11.75
N MET A 231 -15.43 -14.47 -12.25
CA MET A 231 -16.59 -13.60 -12.32
C MET A 231 -16.99 -13.10 -10.91
N PRO A 232 -17.03 -11.78 -10.67
CA PRO A 232 -17.48 -11.21 -9.41
C PRO A 232 -18.98 -11.40 -9.23
N THR A 233 -19.43 -11.43 -7.97
CA THR A 233 -20.85 -11.23 -7.69
C THR A 233 -21.24 -9.78 -7.98
N ARG A 234 -22.53 -9.50 -8.14
CA ARG A 234 -23.04 -8.13 -8.35
C ARG A 234 -22.62 -7.17 -7.24
N GLY A 235 -22.66 -7.62 -5.97
CA GLY A 235 -22.18 -6.82 -4.84
C GLY A 235 -20.68 -6.50 -4.93
N GLN A 236 -19.85 -7.50 -5.28
CA GLN A 236 -18.42 -7.29 -5.50
C GLN A 236 -18.16 -6.35 -6.68
N ALA A 237 -18.90 -6.52 -7.77
CA ALA A 237 -18.80 -5.69 -8.96
C ALA A 237 -19.19 -4.23 -8.69
N LEU A 238 -20.20 -3.97 -7.86
CA LEU A 238 -20.56 -2.61 -7.44
C LEU A 238 -19.41 -1.93 -6.69
N PHE A 239 -18.75 -2.63 -5.77
CA PHE A 239 -17.61 -2.06 -5.05
C PHE A 239 -16.37 -1.90 -5.94
N ILE A 240 -16.13 -2.83 -6.87
CA ILE A 240 -15.08 -2.69 -7.89
C ILE A 240 -15.36 -1.48 -8.79
N ALA A 241 -16.61 -1.31 -9.25
CA ALA A 241 -17.02 -0.17 -10.06
C ALA A 241 -16.82 1.14 -9.29
N TYR A 242 -17.18 1.16 -8.00
CA TYR A 242 -16.87 2.28 -7.12
C TYR A 242 -15.37 2.59 -7.10
N LEU A 243 -14.51 1.61 -6.86
CA LEU A 243 -13.04 1.79 -6.83
C LEU A 243 -12.50 2.32 -8.16
N ILE A 244 -12.99 1.83 -9.30
CA ILE A 244 -12.59 2.32 -10.62
C ILE A 244 -13.06 3.77 -10.82
N ILE A 245 -14.34 4.05 -10.57
CA ILE A 245 -14.94 5.37 -10.78
C ILE A 245 -14.25 6.41 -9.90
N ILE A 246 -14.03 6.12 -8.62
CA ILE A 246 -13.39 7.08 -7.71
C ILE A 246 -11.94 7.38 -8.13
N ASN A 247 -11.16 6.38 -8.53
CA ASN A 247 -9.80 6.62 -9.03
C ASN A 247 -9.81 7.47 -10.32
N VAL A 248 -10.66 7.14 -11.28
CA VAL A 248 -10.77 7.91 -12.53
C VAL A 248 -11.22 9.35 -12.27
N VAL A 249 -12.25 9.56 -11.46
CA VAL A 249 -12.76 10.89 -11.12
C VAL A 249 -11.70 11.70 -10.41
N LEU A 250 -11.09 11.16 -9.34
CA LEU A 250 -10.06 11.87 -8.58
C LEU A 250 -8.79 12.12 -9.41
N CYS A 251 -8.49 11.29 -10.40
CA CYS A 251 -7.38 11.53 -11.33
C CYS A 251 -7.66 12.72 -12.28
N ALA A 252 -8.93 12.98 -12.62
CA ALA A 252 -9.30 13.95 -13.66
C ALA A 252 -9.79 15.32 -13.13
N VAL A 253 -10.29 15.41 -11.90
CA VAL A 253 -10.97 16.63 -11.40
C VAL A 253 -10.11 17.48 -10.45
N GLY A 254 -10.48 18.75 -10.29
CA GLY A 254 -9.93 19.62 -9.24
C GLY A 254 -8.61 20.31 -9.59
N PHE A 255 -8.29 20.45 -10.87
CA PHE A 255 -7.14 21.24 -11.31
C PHE A 255 -7.49 22.72 -11.44
N THR A 256 -6.59 23.57 -10.94
CA THR A 256 -6.59 25.02 -11.16
C THR A 256 -5.28 25.41 -11.79
N SER A 257 -5.29 26.36 -12.72
CA SER A 257 -4.09 26.85 -13.42
C SER A 257 -3.69 28.23 -12.91
N ALA A 258 -2.38 28.48 -12.87
CA ALA A 258 -1.82 29.78 -12.58
C ALA A 258 -1.82 30.73 -13.79
N ASN A 259 -2.08 30.27 -15.02
CA ASN A 259 -1.88 30.99 -16.28
C ASN A 259 -2.04 32.55 -16.21
N PRO A 260 -0.98 33.33 -16.48
CA PRO A 260 0.39 32.90 -16.80
C PRO A 260 1.13 32.30 -15.60
N SER A 261 2.00 31.33 -15.85
CA SER A 261 2.83 30.67 -14.82
C SER A 261 4.31 31.01 -14.99
N ALA A 262 5.03 31.10 -13.87
CA ALA A 262 6.49 31.25 -13.85
C ALA A 262 7.22 29.97 -14.28
N TRP A 263 6.58 28.80 -14.19
CA TRP A 263 7.25 27.50 -14.41
C TRP A 263 6.85 26.83 -15.71
N TYR A 264 5.69 27.18 -16.26
CA TYR A 264 5.12 26.50 -17.41
C TYR A 264 4.94 27.46 -18.58
N THR A 265 5.40 27.02 -19.76
CA THR A 265 5.30 27.79 -21.01
C THR A 265 3.86 27.93 -21.53
N SER A 266 2.96 27.03 -21.12
CA SER A 266 1.55 27.09 -21.48
C SER A 266 0.68 26.38 -20.44
N ASN A 267 -0.58 26.81 -20.35
CA ASN A 267 -1.60 26.17 -19.51
C ASN A 267 -1.76 24.66 -19.82
N ARG A 268 -1.60 24.26 -21.09
CA ARG A 268 -1.69 22.84 -21.47
C ARG A 268 -0.60 22.00 -20.78
N VAL A 269 0.65 22.48 -20.81
CA VAL A 269 1.78 21.79 -20.19
C VAL A 269 1.65 21.79 -18.66
N GLU A 270 1.17 22.89 -18.07
CA GLU A 270 0.87 22.98 -16.64
C GLU A 270 -0.14 21.90 -16.22
N ILE A 271 -1.30 21.84 -16.86
CA ILE A 271 -2.35 20.87 -16.52
C ILE A 271 -1.88 19.43 -16.76
N LEU A 272 -1.17 19.16 -17.86
CA LEU A 272 -0.60 17.83 -18.11
C LEU A 272 0.38 17.40 -17.01
N THR A 273 1.19 18.33 -16.51
CA THR A 273 2.11 18.07 -15.40
C THR A 273 1.34 17.74 -14.13
N TYR A 274 0.29 18.50 -13.80
CA TYR A 274 -0.55 18.22 -12.63
C TYR A 274 -1.29 16.89 -12.74
N VAL A 275 -1.83 16.55 -13.91
CA VAL A 275 -2.46 15.23 -14.16
C VAL A 275 -1.44 14.10 -13.98
N SER A 276 -0.22 14.28 -14.46
CA SER A 276 0.86 13.30 -14.28
C SER A 276 1.22 13.10 -12.81
N ASN A 277 1.38 14.20 -12.04
CA ASN A 277 1.64 14.14 -10.60
C ASN A 277 0.48 13.46 -9.86
N ARG A 278 -0.76 13.81 -10.19
CA ARG A 278 -1.97 13.18 -9.64
C ARG A 278 -1.94 11.67 -9.85
N ALA A 279 -1.69 11.20 -11.07
CA ALA A 279 -1.61 9.76 -11.35
C ALA A 279 -0.53 9.05 -10.51
N GLY A 280 0.65 9.67 -10.35
CA GLY A 280 1.72 9.15 -9.48
C GLY A 280 1.30 9.03 -8.01
N ILE A 281 0.69 10.08 -7.46
CA ILE A 281 0.25 10.10 -6.06
C ILE A 281 -0.92 9.13 -5.81
N LEU A 282 -1.91 9.05 -6.70
CA LEU A 282 -3.00 8.08 -6.56
C LEU A 282 -2.49 6.64 -6.66
N SER A 283 -1.49 6.39 -7.54
CA SER A 283 -0.80 5.10 -7.59
C SER A 283 -0.17 4.76 -6.24
N PHE A 284 0.57 5.70 -5.64
CA PHE A 284 1.16 5.54 -4.30
C PHE A 284 0.11 5.30 -3.22
N ALA A 285 -0.98 6.06 -3.22
CA ALA A 285 -2.06 5.93 -2.25
C ALA A 285 -2.81 4.59 -2.34
N ASN A 286 -2.87 3.99 -3.53
CA ASN A 286 -3.45 2.67 -3.74
C ASN A 286 -2.57 1.52 -3.17
N ILE A 287 -1.26 1.71 -2.99
CA ILE A 287 -0.32 0.66 -2.52
C ILE A 287 -0.63 0.19 -1.10
N PRO A 288 -0.85 1.06 -0.09
CA PRO A 288 -1.30 0.61 1.24
C PRO A 288 -2.57 -0.24 1.21
N LEU A 289 -3.57 0.19 0.45
CA LEU A 289 -4.84 -0.52 0.31
C LEU A 289 -4.65 -1.88 -0.38
N LEU A 290 -3.79 -1.91 -1.40
CA LEU A 290 -3.38 -3.12 -2.10
C LEU A 290 -2.76 -4.15 -1.15
N VAL A 291 -1.82 -3.72 -0.30
CA VAL A 291 -1.17 -4.59 0.69
C VAL A 291 -2.18 -5.04 1.75
N LEU A 292 -3.03 -4.13 2.25
CA LEU A 292 -4.05 -4.42 3.26
C LEU A 292 -5.00 -5.53 2.80
N TYR A 293 -5.50 -5.46 1.57
CA TYR A 293 -6.40 -6.47 1.00
C TYR A 293 -5.73 -7.82 0.74
N SER A 294 -4.42 -7.86 0.58
CA SER A 294 -3.69 -9.14 0.44
C SER A 294 -3.51 -9.87 1.78
N SER A 295 -3.47 -9.12 2.89
CA SER A 295 -3.17 -9.62 4.22
C SER A 295 -4.21 -10.61 4.72
N ARG A 296 -3.75 -11.69 5.37
CA ARG A 296 -4.62 -12.65 6.08
C ARG A 296 -4.92 -12.22 7.52
N ASN A 297 -4.15 -11.27 8.06
CA ASN A 297 -4.27 -10.76 9.43
C ASN A 297 -4.64 -9.28 9.39
N ASN A 298 -5.77 -8.96 8.77
CA ASN A 298 -6.23 -7.57 8.68
C ASN A 298 -7.53 -7.38 9.47
N ILE A 299 -7.68 -6.18 10.04
CA ILE A 299 -8.85 -5.81 10.84
C ILE A 299 -10.14 -5.79 10.01
N LEU A 300 -10.04 -5.59 8.69
CA LEU A 300 -11.20 -5.58 7.80
C LEU A 300 -11.87 -6.95 7.73
N LEU A 301 -11.12 -8.06 7.74
CA LEU A 301 -11.69 -9.41 7.78
C LEU A 301 -12.62 -9.59 8.99
N TRP A 302 -12.20 -9.09 10.16
CA TRP A 302 -12.97 -9.17 11.40
C TRP A 302 -14.21 -8.25 11.36
N LEU A 303 -14.03 -6.97 11.04
CA LEU A 303 -15.13 -5.99 11.02
C LEU A 303 -16.19 -6.33 9.98
N THR A 304 -15.76 -6.71 8.78
CA THR A 304 -16.67 -6.85 7.63
C THR A 304 -17.34 -8.21 7.56
N ASN A 305 -16.73 -9.26 8.13
CA ASN A 305 -17.09 -10.65 7.87
C ASN A 305 -17.07 -11.00 6.37
N TRP A 306 -16.34 -10.24 5.55
CA TRP A 306 -16.10 -10.60 4.15
C TRP A 306 -15.04 -11.69 4.07
N SER A 307 -15.16 -12.56 3.07
CA SER A 307 -14.20 -13.64 2.86
C SER A 307 -12.84 -13.10 2.39
N HIS A 308 -11.74 -13.77 2.75
CA HIS A 308 -10.41 -13.44 2.23
C HIS A 308 -10.35 -13.48 0.70
N SER A 309 -11.10 -14.38 0.06
CA SER A 309 -11.18 -14.44 -1.40
C SER A 309 -11.82 -13.19 -2.03
N THR A 310 -12.74 -12.52 -1.33
CA THR A 310 -13.28 -11.22 -1.73
C THR A 310 -12.20 -10.14 -1.67
N PHE A 311 -11.44 -10.05 -0.58
CA PHE A 311 -10.33 -9.08 -0.51
C PHE A 311 -9.24 -9.36 -1.54
N LEU A 312 -8.91 -10.62 -1.82
CA LEU A 312 -7.98 -10.96 -2.90
C LEU A 312 -8.50 -10.58 -4.30
N LEU A 313 -9.82 -10.60 -4.51
CA LEU A 313 -10.42 -10.06 -5.73
C LEU A 313 -10.19 -8.56 -5.84
N LEU A 314 -10.43 -7.82 -4.76
CA LEU A 314 -10.23 -6.37 -4.71
C LEU A 314 -8.75 -5.99 -4.86
N HIS A 315 -7.84 -6.74 -4.23
CA HIS A 315 -6.39 -6.61 -4.41
C HIS A 315 -6.00 -6.64 -5.88
N ARG A 316 -6.52 -7.60 -6.67
CA ARG A 316 -6.19 -7.68 -8.11
C ARG A 316 -6.68 -6.48 -8.91
N TRP A 317 -7.87 -5.96 -8.59
CA TRP A 317 -8.42 -4.79 -9.28
C TRP A 317 -7.67 -3.50 -8.93
N ILE A 318 -7.36 -3.29 -7.65
CA ILE A 318 -6.53 -2.15 -7.23
C ILE A 318 -5.11 -2.27 -7.78
N ALA A 319 -4.55 -3.48 -7.87
CA ALA A 319 -3.24 -3.68 -8.50
C ALA A 319 -3.25 -3.18 -9.95
N ALA A 320 -4.28 -3.53 -10.72
CA ALA A 320 -4.42 -3.07 -12.09
C ALA A 320 -4.53 -1.54 -12.18
N ILE A 321 -5.35 -0.92 -11.32
CA ILE A 321 -5.50 0.54 -11.25
C ILE A 321 -4.15 1.22 -10.93
N CYS A 322 -3.49 0.78 -9.86
CA CYS A 322 -2.21 1.30 -9.39
C CYS A 322 -1.11 1.21 -10.48
N VAL A 323 -1.03 0.08 -11.19
CA VAL A 323 -0.08 -0.10 -12.31
C VAL A 323 -0.43 0.81 -13.49
N ILE A 324 -1.72 0.93 -13.85
CA ILE A 324 -2.15 1.83 -14.93
C ILE A 324 -1.81 3.28 -14.59
N GLU A 325 -2.06 3.72 -13.36
CA GLU A 325 -1.74 5.07 -12.89
C GLU A 325 -0.22 5.34 -12.93
N ALA A 326 0.61 4.40 -12.50
CA ALA A 326 2.07 4.52 -12.61
C ALA A 326 2.55 4.58 -14.07
N CYS A 327 1.95 3.79 -14.96
CA CYS A 327 2.21 3.84 -16.39
C CYS A 327 1.78 5.18 -17.00
N LEU A 328 0.61 5.73 -16.62
CA LEU A 328 0.14 7.03 -17.09
C LEU A 328 1.06 8.16 -16.64
N HIS A 329 1.45 8.18 -15.36
CA HIS A 329 2.45 9.12 -14.84
C HIS A 329 3.74 9.07 -15.66
N SER A 330 4.28 7.86 -15.87
CA SER A 330 5.53 7.67 -16.62
C SER A 330 5.40 8.08 -18.09
N ALA A 331 4.30 7.72 -18.75
CA ALA A 331 4.06 8.02 -20.16
C ALA A 331 3.83 9.52 -20.42
N ILE A 332 3.10 10.21 -19.54
CA ILE A 332 2.88 11.65 -19.67
C ILE A 332 4.19 12.40 -19.48
N TYR A 333 5.00 12.04 -18.47
CA TYR A 333 6.31 12.66 -18.28
C TYR A 333 7.27 12.39 -19.43
N LEU A 334 7.29 11.15 -19.96
CA LEU A 334 8.05 10.83 -21.16
C LEU A 334 7.64 11.74 -22.34
N GLN A 335 6.34 11.94 -22.56
CA GLN A 335 5.84 12.81 -23.62
C GLN A 335 6.20 14.29 -23.40
N ILE A 336 6.08 14.81 -22.17
CA ILE A 336 6.44 16.19 -21.83
C ILE A 336 7.91 16.46 -22.13
N TYR A 337 8.81 15.57 -21.69
CA TYR A 337 10.25 15.77 -21.87
C TYR A 337 10.74 15.43 -23.27
N SER A 338 10.08 14.52 -23.99
CA SER A 338 10.36 14.27 -25.41
C SER A 338 9.96 15.46 -26.26
N ALA A 339 8.81 16.09 -25.99
CA ALA A 339 8.36 17.28 -26.71
C ALA A 339 9.25 18.52 -26.47
N LYS A 340 10.11 18.49 -25.45
CA LYS A 340 11.10 19.53 -25.13
C LYS A 340 12.52 19.20 -25.63
N ASP A 341 12.74 18.04 -26.24
CA ASP A 341 14.08 17.51 -26.58
C ASP A 341 15.02 17.36 -25.36
N GLU A 342 14.45 17.27 -24.15
CA GLU A 342 15.19 17.18 -22.87
C GLU A 342 15.26 15.74 -22.33
N HIS A 343 14.57 14.78 -22.95
CA HIS A 343 14.49 13.41 -22.45
C HIS A 343 15.86 12.73 -22.29
N ALA A 344 16.78 12.94 -23.24
CA ALA A 344 18.09 12.28 -23.24
C ALA A 344 18.96 12.72 -22.05
N SER A 345 18.83 13.97 -21.60
CA SER A 345 19.57 14.50 -20.44
C SER A 345 18.85 14.20 -19.13
N GLU A 346 17.51 14.30 -19.10
CA GLU A 346 16.74 14.02 -17.88
C GLU A 346 16.70 12.55 -17.49
N SER A 347 16.64 11.64 -18.47
CA SER A 347 16.61 10.20 -18.20
C SER A 347 17.85 9.64 -17.49
N GLN A 348 18.94 10.39 -17.50
CA GLN A 348 20.18 10.04 -16.80
C GLN A 348 20.15 10.43 -15.31
N ARG A 349 19.18 11.25 -14.88
CA ARG A 349 19.08 11.68 -13.48
C ARG A 349 18.54 10.55 -12.59
N ALA A 350 19.03 10.51 -11.35
CA ALA A 350 18.77 9.43 -10.41
C ALA A 350 17.29 9.17 -10.15
N TYR A 351 16.51 10.22 -9.94
CA TYR A 351 15.09 10.06 -9.74
C TYR A 351 14.39 9.45 -10.97
N TRP A 352 14.85 9.76 -12.18
CA TRP A 352 14.20 9.30 -13.41
C TRP A 352 14.40 7.80 -13.62
N TYR A 353 15.64 7.31 -13.58
CA TYR A 353 15.88 5.89 -13.80
C TYR A 353 15.34 5.02 -12.66
N TRP A 354 15.33 5.50 -11.41
CA TRP A 354 14.64 4.80 -10.31
C TRP A 354 13.12 4.77 -10.51
N GLY A 355 12.55 5.82 -11.09
CA GLY A 355 11.14 5.84 -11.54
C GLY A 355 10.87 4.78 -12.62
N ILE A 356 11.76 4.64 -13.61
CA ILE A 356 11.68 3.59 -14.62
C ILE A 356 11.74 2.20 -13.97
N VAL A 357 12.70 1.97 -13.07
CA VAL A 357 12.85 0.69 -12.34
C VAL A 357 11.57 0.36 -11.55
N ALA A 358 10.99 1.34 -10.85
CA ALA A 358 9.75 1.18 -10.10
C ALA A 358 8.57 0.79 -11.00
N THR A 359 8.34 1.56 -12.08
CA THR A 359 7.24 1.30 -13.04
C THR A 359 7.42 -0.05 -13.72
N LEU A 360 8.63 -0.39 -14.18
CA LEU A 360 8.89 -1.70 -14.79
C LEU A 360 8.69 -2.84 -13.79
N ALA A 361 9.14 -2.71 -12.54
CA ALA A 361 8.89 -3.72 -11.52
C ALA A 361 7.38 -3.95 -11.29
N MET A 362 6.60 -2.86 -11.24
CA MET A 362 5.14 -2.92 -11.12
C MET A 362 4.45 -3.51 -12.35
N VAL A 363 4.98 -3.30 -13.57
CA VAL A 363 4.42 -3.91 -14.79
C VAL A 363 4.78 -5.40 -14.88
N VAL A 364 6.04 -5.75 -14.59
CA VAL A 364 6.59 -7.11 -14.71
C VAL A 364 6.01 -8.06 -13.65
N ILE A 365 5.54 -7.55 -12.51
CA ILE A 365 4.87 -8.37 -11.50
C ILE A 365 3.53 -8.96 -12.00
N VAL A 366 2.85 -8.28 -12.93
CA VAL A 366 1.50 -8.64 -13.41
C VAL A 366 1.48 -9.98 -14.16
N PRO A 367 2.30 -10.23 -15.21
CA PRO A 367 2.30 -11.50 -15.91
C PRO A 367 2.67 -12.69 -15.01
N GLY A 368 3.64 -12.53 -14.11
CA GLY A 368 3.97 -13.56 -13.11
C GLY A 368 2.85 -13.83 -12.10
N SER A 369 1.90 -12.91 -11.98
CA SER A 369 0.73 -13.02 -11.08
C SER A 369 -0.54 -13.52 -11.77
N MET A 370 -0.49 -13.89 -13.05
CA MET A 370 -1.65 -14.42 -13.78
C MET A 370 -2.12 -15.77 -13.21
N LEU A 371 -3.42 -16.07 -13.35
CA LEU A 371 -4.02 -17.27 -12.77
C LEU A 371 -3.35 -18.57 -13.26
N GLN A 372 -2.98 -18.60 -14.53
CA GLN A 372 -2.31 -19.70 -15.20
C GLN A 372 -0.96 -20.02 -14.53
N VAL A 373 -0.13 -19.00 -14.36
CA VAL A 373 1.19 -19.11 -13.71
C VAL A 373 1.02 -19.54 -12.25
N ARG A 374 0.08 -18.92 -11.51
CA ARG A 374 -0.16 -19.25 -10.09
C ARG A 374 -0.63 -20.68 -9.87
N ARG A 375 -1.33 -21.27 -10.84
CA ARG A 375 -1.81 -22.66 -10.76
C ARG A 375 -0.73 -23.68 -11.10
N GLN A 376 0.13 -23.37 -12.06
CA GLN A 376 1.15 -24.29 -12.56
C GLN A 376 2.48 -24.17 -11.80
N PHE A 377 2.86 -22.95 -11.42
CA PHE A 377 4.15 -22.62 -10.83
C PHE A 377 3.99 -21.71 -9.61
N TYR A 378 3.31 -22.20 -8.57
CA TYR A 378 2.99 -21.40 -7.38
C TYR A 378 4.23 -20.84 -6.67
N GLU A 379 5.28 -21.64 -6.49
CA GLU A 379 6.53 -21.21 -5.85
C GLU A 379 7.25 -20.12 -6.66
N PHE A 380 7.25 -20.25 -7.99
CA PHE A 380 7.78 -19.21 -8.88
C PHE A 380 6.98 -17.92 -8.74
N PHE A 381 5.64 -18.00 -8.78
CA PHE A 381 4.78 -16.83 -8.57
C PHE A 381 5.10 -16.15 -7.24
N LEU A 382 5.22 -16.90 -6.15
CA LEU A 382 5.44 -16.34 -4.82
C LEU A 382 6.79 -15.59 -4.76
N ALA A 383 7.87 -16.23 -5.24
CA ALA A 383 9.19 -15.61 -5.28
C ALA A 383 9.22 -14.38 -6.19
N TRP A 384 8.68 -14.50 -7.41
CA TRP A 384 8.56 -13.41 -8.39
C TRP A 384 7.82 -12.21 -7.80
N HIS A 385 6.66 -12.46 -7.20
CA HIS A 385 5.81 -11.42 -6.64
C HIS A 385 6.52 -10.67 -5.50
N VAL A 386 7.20 -11.38 -4.59
CA VAL A 386 7.92 -10.75 -3.48
C VAL A 386 9.13 -9.95 -3.97
N ILE A 387 9.92 -10.49 -4.90
CA ILE A 387 11.11 -9.81 -5.44
C ILE A 387 10.71 -8.51 -6.12
N PHE A 388 9.75 -8.56 -7.05
CA PHE A 388 9.31 -7.36 -7.78
C PHE A 388 8.52 -6.39 -6.90
N PHE A 389 7.78 -6.87 -5.89
CA PHE A 389 7.17 -6.00 -4.89
C PHE A 389 8.24 -5.20 -4.13
N LEU A 390 9.28 -5.85 -3.60
CA LEU A 390 10.34 -5.15 -2.87
C LEU A 390 11.14 -4.21 -3.79
N LEU A 391 11.43 -4.62 -5.03
CA LEU A 391 12.08 -3.77 -6.01
C LEU A 391 11.23 -2.53 -6.34
N ALA A 392 9.91 -2.68 -6.47
CA ALA A 392 9.01 -1.55 -6.68
C ALA A 392 9.00 -0.61 -5.46
N MET A 393 8.94 -1.14 -4.23
CA MET A 393 8.98 -0.30 -3.01
C MET A 393 10.29 0.50 -2.92
N VAL A 394 11.44 -0.16 -3.13
CA VAL A 394 12.75 0.50 -3.13
C VAL A 394 12.84 1.53 -4.26
N GLY A 395 12.39 1.18 -5.47
CA GLY A 395 12.37 2.09 -6.61
C GLY A 395 11.53 3.33 -6.36
N CYS A 396 10.32 3.18 -5.78
CA CYS A 396 9.46 4.30 -5.40
C CYS A 396 10.13 5.21 -4.36
N CYS A 397 10.76 4.64 -3.33
CA CYS A 397 11.44 5.42 -2.31
C CYS A 397 12.65 6.18 -2.88
N LEU A 398 13.48 5.54 -3.69
CA LEU A 398 14.65 6.19 -4.30
C LEU A 398 14.25 7.23 -5.34
N HIS A 399 13.17 7.00 -6.09
CA HIS A 399 12.58 7.99 -6.98
C HIS A 399 12.21 9.27 -6.22
N ILE A 400 11.53 9.17 -5.08
CA ILE A 400 11.18 10.34 -4.26
C ILE A 400 12.40 10.94 -3.57
N TYR A 401 13.32 10.13 -3.05
CA TYR A 401 14.55 10.61 -2.41
C TYR A 401 15.38 11.48 -3.35
N TYR A 402 15.71 10.98 -4.54
CA TYR A 402 16.54 11.72 -5.48
C TYR A 402 15.82 12.92 -6.10
N ARG A 403 14.48 12.96 -6.05
CA ARG A 403 13.71 14.09 -6.57
C ARG A 403 13.48 15.19 -5.52
N TYR A 404 13.19 14.81 -4.29
CA TYR A 404 12.66 15.69 -3.25
C TYR A 404 13.34 15.56 -1.89
N ASN A 405 14.33 14.68 -1.74
CA ASN A 405 15.04 14.43 -0.49
C ASN A 405 14.11 14.19 0.72
N PHE A 406 12.96 13.53 0.49
CA PHE A 406 11.91 13.27 1.49
C PHE A 406 11.34 14.53 2.20
N GLN A 407 11.47 15.71 1.58
CA GLN A 407 10.99 16.98 2.16
C GLN A 407 9.46 17.04 2.28
N TRP A 408 8.74 16.32 1.41
CA TRP A 408 7.31 16.54 1.19
C TRP A 408 6.40 15.41 1.67
N GLY A 409 6.95 14.32 2.21
CA GLY A 409 6.17 13.24 2.81
C GLY A 409 5.53 12.26 1.81
N TYR A 410 5.88 12.31 0.52
CA TYR A 410 5.36 11.38 -0.49
C TYR A 410 5.70 9.91 -0.18
N GLU A 411 6.86 9.68 0.41
CA GLU A 411 7.34 8.37 0.87
C GLU A 411 6.48 7.75 1.97
N ASN A 412 5.68 8.56 2.68
CA ASN A 412 4.82 8.07 3.76
C ASN A 412 3.79 7.05 3.25
N TRP A 413 3.34 7.16 2.00
CA TRP A 413 2.49 6.13 1.37
C TRP A 413 3.17 4.75 1.34
N ILE A 414 4.46 4.72 1.00
CA ILE A 414 5.23 3.48 0.98
C ILE A 414 5.46 2.97 2.40
N TYR A 415 5.73 3.86 3.36
CA TYR A 415 5.88 3.48 4.77
C TYR A 415 4.62 2.89 5.37
N ILE A 416 3.43 3.43 5.06
CA ILE A 416 2.16 2.85 5.49
C ILE A 416 2.03 1.43 4.92
N ALA A 417 2.32 1.23 3.62
CA ALA A 417 2.23 -0.09 3.00
C ALA A 417 3.20 -1.09 3.63
N LEU A 418 4.45 -0.69 3.86
CA LEU A 418 5.46 -1.51 4.52
C LEU A 418 5.11 -1.80 5.98
N ALA A 419 4.52 -0.86 6.71
CA ALA A 419 4.03 -1.06 8.06
C ALA A 419 2.92 -2.11 8.12
N VAL A 420 1.93 -2.03 7.20
CA VAL A 420 0.86 -3.03 7.10
C VAL A 420 1.43 -4.41 6.73
N TRP A 421 2.37 -4.46 5.79
CA TRP A 421 3.04 -5.70 5.39
C TRP A 421 3.85 -6.31 6.54
N GLY A 422 4.66 -5.50 7.23
CA GLY A 422 5.46 -5.88 8.38
C GLY A 422 4.61 -6.36 9.55
N PHE A 423 3.50 -5.67 9.84
CA PHE A 423 2.54 -6.08 10.87
C PHE A 423 1.94 -7.46 10.59
N GLU A 424 1.52 -7.74 9.34
CA GLU A 424 0.99 -9.06 8.97
C GLU A 424 2.01 -10.18 9.25
N ARG A 425 3.27 -9.94 8.90
CA ARG A 425 4.37 -10.90 9.08
C ARG A 425 4.74 -11.05 10.55
N GLY A 426 4.82 -9.95 11.29
CA GLY A 426 5.06 -9.93 12.74
C GLY A 426 4.00 -10.71 13.51
N MET A 427 2.71 -10.49 13.20
CA MET A 427 1.60 -11.24 13.80
C MET A 427 1.67 -12.73 13.50
N ARG A 428 2.12 -13.10 12.30
CA ARG A 428 2.33 -14.51 11.95
C ARG A 428 3.43 -15.14 12.79
N ILE A 429 4.57 -14.47 12.93
CA ILE A 429 5.69 -14.92 13.79
C ILE A 429 5.26 -15.03 15.24
N LEU A 430 4.53 -14.04 15.76
CA LEU A 430 4.02 -14.06 17.14
C LEU A 430 3.07 -15.24 17.37
N ARG A 431 2.16 -15.53 16.43
CA ARG A 431 1.28 -16.71 16.54
C ARG A 431 2.07 -18.01 16.50
N PHE A 432 3.08 -18.13 15.64
CA PHE A 432 3.96 -19.30 15.65
C PHE A 432 4.68 -19.46 16.99
N ALA A 433 5.25 -18.38 17.53
CA ALA A 433 5.95 -18.41 18.80
C ALA A 433 5.03 -18.77 19.98
N ARG A 434 3.77 -18.31 19.95
CA ARG A 434 2.77 -18.60 20.99
C ARG A 434 2.29 -20.05 20.98
N HIS A 435 2.02 -20.63 19.82
CA HIS A 435 1.46 -21.98 19.73
C HIS A 435 2.54 -23.08 19.79
N GLY A 436 3.79 -22.74 19.50
CA GLY A 436 4.90 -23.69 19.57
C GLY A 436 4.79 -24.82 18.55
N ILE A 437 5.58 -25.87 18.78
CA ILE A 437 5.56 -27.10 17.98
C ILE A 437 4.74 -28.13 18.76
N CYS A 438 3.70 -28.66 18.15
CA CYS A 438 2.93 -29.80 18.67
C CYS A 438 3.44 -31.09 18.03
N THR A 439 3.19 -32.23 18.66
CA THR A 439 3.33 -33.55 18.01
C THR A 439 1.95 -33.99 17.53
N ALA A 440 1.88 -34.56 16.32
CA ALA A 440 0.69 -35.14 15.73
C ALA A 440 0.91 -36.63 15.52
N GLN A 441 -0.08 -37.44 15.88
CA GLN A 441 -0.12 -38.86 15.59
C GLN A 441 -0.78 -39.06 14.23
N VAL A 442 -0.16 -39.85 13.37
CA VAL A 442 -0.65 -40.09 12.01
C VAL A 442 -1.07 -41.56 11.89
N SER A 443 -2.29 -41.77 11.42
CA SER A 443 -2.86 -43.10 11.17
C SER A 443 -3.48 -43.15 9.77
N ILE A 444 -3.33 -44.28 9.10
CA ILE A 444 -3.95 -44.51 7.78
C ILE A 444 -5.32 -45.14 8.04
N VAL A 445 -6.38 -44.51 7.55
CA VAL A 445 -7.76 -45.01 7.67
C VAL A 445 -8.12 -45.85 6.46
N ASP A 446 -7.72 -45.41 5.27
CA ASP A 446 -7.93 -46.09 3.99
C ASP A 446 -6.86 -45.66 2.97
N ASP A 447 -6.79 -46.31 1.80
CA ASP A 447 -5.89 -45.97 0.68
C ASP A 447 -6.08 -44.53 0.20
N GLU A 448 -7.29 -43.97 0.42
CA GLU A 448 -7.58 -42.58 0.14
C GLU A 448 -7.50 -41.67 1.35
N TYR A 449 -7.45 -42.15 2.60
CA TYR A 449 -7.67 -41.30 3.78
C TYR A 449 -6.60 -41.41 4.86
N ILE A 450 -5.90 -40.30 5.14
CA ILE A 450 -4.99 -40.18 6.28
C ILE A 450 -5.69 -39.42 7.42
N LYS A 451 -5.66 -39.99 8.62
CA LYS A 451 -6.09 -39.38 9.87
C LYS A 451 -4.89 -38.79 10.62
N LEU A 452 -4.87 -37.47 10.80
CA LEU A 452 -3.98 -36.82 11.78
C LEU A 452 -4.74 -36.52 13.06
N GLU A 453 -4.14 -36.85 14.21
CA GLU A 453 -4.59 -36.51 15.55
C GLU A 453 -3.57 -35.61 16.25
N ILE A 454 -4.00 -34.42 16.72
CA ILE A 454 -3.13 -33.50 17.47
C ILE A 454 -3.66 -33.37 18.91
N PRO A 455 -3.00 -33.97 19.91
CA PRO A 455 -3.44 -33.89 21.30
C PRO A 455 -3.34 -32.46 21.86
N GLY A 456 -4.31 -32.08 22.69
CA GLY A 456 -4.35 -30.76 23.36
C GLY A 456 -4.74 -29.60 22.42
N VAL A 457 -5.28 -29.91 21.25
CA VAL A 457 -5.60 -28.94 20.20
C VAL A 457 -7.04 -29.11 19.76
N ALA A 458 -7.95 -28.25 20.24
CA ALA A 458 -9.27 -28.09 19.67
C ALA A 458 -9.24 -27.01 18.56
N ALA A 459 -9.92 -27.22 17.44
CA ALA A 459 -10.09 -26.20 16.41
C ALA A 459 -11.40 -26.45 15.64
N GLU A 460 -11.93 -25.44 14.96
CA GLU A 460 -13.11 -25.56 14.11
C GLU A 460 -12.84 -24.90 12.75
N GLY A 461 -13.45 -25.41 11.68
CA GLY A 461 -13.30 -24.85 10.33
C GLY A 461 -12.01 -25.29 9.63
N ASP A 462 -11.35 -24.39 8.91
CA ASP A 462 -10.14 -24.69 8.13
C ASP A 462 -8.89 -24.23 8.88
N VAL A 463 -8.02 -25.15 9.31
CA VAL A 463 -6.73 -24.87 9.96
C VAL A 463 -5.57 -24.95 8.97
N TYR A 464 -4.50 -24.22 9.23
CA TYR A 464 -3.27 -24.33 8.44
C TYR A 464 -2.22 -25.11 9.24
N LEU A 465 -1.74 -26.22 8.70
CA LEU A 465 -0.66 -27.00 9.30
C LEU A 465 0.66 -26.79 8.59
N TYR A 466 1.74 -26.86 9.38
CA TYR A 466 3.13 -26.89 8.94
C TYR A 466 3.74 -28.19 9.42
N PHE A 467 4.54 -28.84 8.57
CA PHE A 467 5.16 -30.12 8.84
C PHE A 467 6.70 -30.01 8.83
N PRO A 468 7.30 -29.43 9.88
CA PRO A 468 8.75 -29.17 9.93
C PRO A 468 9.64 -30.42 9.86
N THR A 469 9.14 -31.61 10.17
CA THR A 469 9.92 -32.86 10.18
C THR A 469 9.77 -33.71 8.92
N LEU A 470 8.72 -33.48 8.11
CA LEU A 470 8.42 -34.30 6.93
C LEU A 470 9.15 -33.82 5.67
N THR A 471 9.38 -32.51 5.54
CA THR A 471 10.05 -31.97 4.36
C THR A 471 11.07 -30.91 4.75
N TRP A 472 12.07 -30.72 3.88
CA TRP A 472 13.01 -29.60 4.03
C TRP A 472 12.32 -28.23 3.93
N ARG A 473 11.07 -28.18 3.43
CA ARG A 473 10.24 -26.99 3.24
C ARG A 473 9.35 -26.71 4.44
N VAL A 474 9.98 -26.60 5.61
CA VAL A 474 9.32 -26.38 6.91
C VAL A 474 8.45 -25.12 7.02
N TRP A 475 8.41 -24.30 5.98
CA TRP A 475 7.72 -23.00 5.89
C TRP A 475 6.43 -23.03 5.06
N GLU A 476 6.14 -24.14 4.36
CA GLU A 476 4.88 -24.28 3.62
C GLU A 476 3.71 -24.55 4.58
N ASN A 477 2.55 -23.98 4.26
CA ASN A 477 1.33 -24.16 5.05
C ASN A 477 0.21 -24.67 4.18
N HIS A 478 -0.48 -25.69 4.67
CA HIS A 478 -1.53 -26.35 3.93
C HIS A 478 -2.84 -26.21 4.69
N PRO A 479 -3.92 -25.76 4.03
CA PRO A 479 -5.24 -25.73 4.65
C PRO A 479 -5.76 -27.15 4.79
N PHE A 480 -6.26 -27.49 5.98
CA PHE A 480 -6.96 -28.72 6.27
C PHE A 480 -8.29 -28.37 6.95
N SER A 481 -9.38 -29.01 6.54
CA SER A 481 -10.65 -28.88 7.26
C SER A 481 -10.66 -29.78 8.48
N VAL A 482 -11.07 -29.22 9.60
CA VAL A 482 -11.18 -29.90 10.87
C VAL A 482 -12.44 -30.77 10.90
N MET A 483 -12.29 -32.04 11.28
CA MET A 483 -13.37 -32.84 11.85
C MET A 483 -13.23 -32.85 13.37
N THR A 484 -14.17 -32.20 14.06
CA THR A 484 -14.32 -32.34 15.51
C THR A 484 -15.13 -33.59 15.81
N ASP A 485 -14.54 -34.50 16.56
CA ASP A 485 -15.21 -35.68 17.09
C ASP A 485 -15.94 -35.30 18.40
N VAL A 486 -17.27 -35.17 18.36
CA VAL A 486 -18.07 -35.19 19.59
C VAL A 486 -18.24 -36.67 19.95
N SER A 487 -17.28 -37.19 20.73
CA SER A 487 -17.34 -38.49 21.41
C SER A 487 -18.06 -39.57 20.59
N CYS A 488 -17.45 -39.99 19.48
CA CYS A 488 -17.91 -41.16 18.76
C CYS A 488 -17.70 -42.43 19.60
N ALA A 489 -18.68 -42.77 20.43
CA ALA A 489 -18.85 -44.14 20.89
C ALA A 489 -19.16 -45.01 19.65
N SER A 490 -18.11 -45.65 19.13
CA SER A 490 -18.15 -46.72 18.13
C SER A 490 -19.16 -46.54 16.98
N LEU A 491 -18.92 -45.60 16.06
CA LEU A 491 -19.55 -45.69 14.73
C LEU A 491 -18.79 -46.73 13.92
N GLY A 492 -19.41 -47.90 13.76
CA GLY A 492 -18.94 -48.96 12.87
C GLY A 492 -18.85 -48.50 11.41
N ALA A 493 -17.99 -49.19 10.67
CA ALA A 493 -17.56 -48.87 9.30
C ALA A 493 -18.70 -48.58 8.30
N ASP A 494 -19.89 -49.17 8.48
CA ASP A 494 -21.02 -49.06 7.54
C ASP A 494 -21.69 -47.67 7.46
N ARG A 495 -21.40 -46.75 8.38
CA ARG A 495 -22.10 -45.44 8.42
C ARG A 495 -21.36 -44.30 7.71
N PHE A 496 -20.10 -44.51 7.31
CA PHE A 496 -19.30 -43.52 6.58
C PHE A 496 -19.79 -43.30 5.13
N ASP A 497 -20.37 -44.33 4.50
CA ASP A 497 -20.85 -44.29 3.10
C ASP A 497 -22.06 -43.37 2.86
N ARG A 498 -22.67 -42.79 3.91
CA ARG A 498 -23.87 -41.95 3.80
C ARG A 498 -23.61 -40.45 3.87
N LEU A 499 -22.36 -40.02 4.06
CA LEU A 499 -21.98 -38.61 4.04
C LEU A 499 -21.73 -38.16 2.60
N ASN A 500 -22.77 -37.63 1.96
CA ASN A 500 -22.65 -36.94 0.68
C ASN A 500 -21.83 -35.64 0.85
N SER A 501 -20.51 -35.72 0.79
CA SER A 501 -19.62 -34.57 0.79
C SER A 501 -19.44 -34.05 -0.65
N VAL A 502 -19.71 -32.76 -0.85
CA VAL A 502 -19.46 -32.07 -2.13
C VAL A 502 -18.16 -31.29 -2.00
N THR A 503 -17.14 -31.71 -2.74
CA THR A 503 -15.77 -31.18 -2.64
C THR A 503 -15.47 -30.20 -3.79
N PHE A 504 -14.90 -29.03 -3.48
CA PHE A 504 -14.37 -28.09 -4.48
C PHE A 504 -12.85 -28.16 -4.56
N LEU A 505 -12.33 -28.34 -5.77
CA LEU A 505 -10.92 -28.62 -6.06
C LEU A 505 -10.12 -27.33 -6.37
N ASN A 506 -8.96 -27.18 -5.74
CA ASN A 506 -7.82 -26.45 -6.31
C ASN A 506 -6.53 -27.05 -5.75
N SER A 507 -5.99 -28.01 -6.48
CA SER A 507 -4.70 -28.65 -6.20
C SER A 507 -3.58 -27.60 -6.08
N ARG A 508 -2.97 -27.48 -4.89
CA ARG A 508 -1.74 -26.72 -4.63
C ARG A 508 -0.50 -27.62 -4.61
N MET A 509 -0.66 -28.91 -4.31
CA MET A 509 0.29 -30.02 -4.42
C MET A 509 -0.41 -31.29 -3.91
N ASP A 510 0.08 -32.45 -4.34
CA ASP A 510 -0.34 -33.75 -3.82
C ASP A 510 0.37 -34.06 -2.49
N ILE A 511 0.08 -33.24 -1.47
CA ILE A 511 0.60 -33.46 -0.10
C ILE A 511 0.15 -34.81 0.44
N SER A 512 -1.00 -35.30 -0.03
CA SER A 512 -1.52 -36.63 0.29
C SER A 512 -0.55 -37.71 -0.16
N ARG A 513 -0.01 -37.65 -1.38
CA ARG A 513 1.03 -38.59 -1.83
C ARG A 513 2.34 -38.50 -1.04
N ILE A 514 2.81 -37.29 -0.70
CA ILE A 514 4.04 -37.13 0.11
C ILE A 514 3.82 -37.65 1.54
N LEU A 515 2.67 -37.34 2.13
CA LEU A 515 2.29 -37.87 3.43
C LEU A 515 2.12 -39.38 3.35
N GLN A 516 1.50 -39.96 2.32
CA GLN A 516 1.41 -41.41 2.14
C GLN A 516 2.78 -42.07 1.97
N GLU A 517 3.69 -41.50 1.17
CA GLU A 517 5.04 -42.02 0.94
C GLU A 517 5.92 -41.94 2.22
N GLU A 518 5.79 -40.89 3.03
CA GLU A 518 6.56 -40.75 4.27
C GLU A 518 5.89 -41.44 5.47
N VAL A 519 4.56 -41.50 5.53
CA VAL A 519 3.81 -42.23 6.57
C VAL A 519 3.88 -43.74 6.35
N SER A 520 3.93 -44.22 5.10
CA SER A 520 4.20 -45.64 4.82
C SER A 520 5.59 -46.08 5.28
N ARG A 521 6.56 -45.16 5.39
CA ARG A 521 7.88 -45.41 6.01
C ARG A 521 7.87 -45.33 7.54
N CYS A 522 6.85 -44.69 8.12
CA CYS A 522 6.80 -44.26 9.52
C CYS A 522 5.45 -44.60 10.17
N ALA A 523 4.86 -45.76 9.85
CA ALA A 523 3.57 -46.16 10.41
C ALA A 523 3.64 -46.21 11.95
N GLY A 524 2.91 -45.32 12.62
CA GLY A 524 2.93 -45.15 14.08
C GLY A 524 3.89 -44.09 14.64
N ALA A 525 4.53 -43.27 13.79
CA ALA A 525 5.46 -42.23 14.25
C ALA A 525 4.77 -40.90 14.60
N GLU A 526 5.31 -40.21 15.61
CA GLU A 526 4.94 -38.83 15.92
C GLU A 526 5.58 -37.85 14.94
N VAL A 527 4.76 -36.97 14.38
CA VAL A 527 5.19 -35.92 13.46
C VAL A 527 5.09 -34.58 14.16
N ALA A 528 6.15 -33.76 14.10
CA ALA A 528 6.06 -32.40 14.58
C ALA A 528 5.16 -31.58 13.63
N VAL A 529 4.14 -30.94 14.19
CA VAL A 529 3.16 -30.13 13.48
C VAL A 529 2.98 -28.79 14.18
N ILE A 530 2.94 -27.71 13.41
CA ILE A 530 2.56 -26.40 13.93
C ILE A 530 1.15 -26.06 13.43
N VAL A 531 0.25 -25.77 14.35
CA VAL A 531 -1.16 -25.45 14.04
C VAL A 531 -1.34 -23.94 14.03
N SER A 532 -1.70 -23.39 12.86
CA SER A 532 -2.15 -22.00 12.73
C SER A 532 -3.67 -21.99 12.56
N GLY A 533 -4.36 -21.32 13.50
CA GLY A 533 -5.83 -21.28 13.67
C GLY A 533 -6.65 -20.82 12.45
N PRO A 534 -8.00 -20.82 12.55
CA PRO A 534 -8.86 -21.04 11.41
C PRO A 534 -8.97 -19.87 10.41
N ALA A 535 -9.42 -20.18 9.19
CA ALA A 535 -9.61 -19.25 8.05
C ALA A 535 -10.61 -18.09 8.27
N ARG A 536 -11.20 -17.99 9.47
CA ARG A 536 -11.86 -16.81 10.01
C ARG A 536 -11.25 -16.66 11.40
N MET A 537 -10.43 -15.64 11.65
CA MET A 537 -9.71 -15.51 12.93
C MET A 537 -10.71 -15.52 14.09
N ALA A 538 -10.80 -16.68 14.73
CA ALA A 538 -11.58 -16.97 15.91
C ALA A 538 -10.87 -16.37 17.11
N ASP A 539 -11.64 -15.74 17.98
CA ASP A 539 -11.26 -15.69 19.38
C ASP A 539 -11.17 -17.14 19.88
N GLU A 540 -10.00 -17.43 20.44
CA GLU A 540 -9.74 -18.42 21.47
C GLU A 540 -10.00 -19.89 21.16
N LYS A 541 -8.88 -20.56 20.91
CA LYS A 541 -8.71 -21.98 21.19
C LYS A 541 -8.84 -22.18 22.71
N PHE A 542 -9.82 -22.95 23.18
CA PHE A 542 -9.76 -23.48 24.54
C PHE A 542 -8.75 -24.63 24.58
N MET A 543 -7.74 -24.54 25.44
CA MET A 543 -6.99 -25.72 25.87
C MET A 543 -7.91 -26.51 26.80
N LEU A 544 -8.61 -27.49 26.24
CA LEU A 544 -9.35 -28.47 27.00
C LEU A 544 -8.48 -29.73 27.09
N ASP A 545 -8.19 -30.16 28.32
CA ASP A 545 -7.68 -31.49 28.58
C ASP A 545 -8.65 -32.50 27.92
N HIS A 546 -8.10 -33.39 27.09
CA HIS A 546 -8.79 -34.48 26.38
C HIS A 546 -9.48 -34.19 25.03
N THR A 547 -9.01 -33.22 24.24
CA THR A 547 -9.53 -33.02 22.86
C THR A 547 -8.56 -33.50 21.78
N TYR A 548 -9.07 -34.25 20.78
CA TYR A 548 -8.33 -34.76 19.62
C TYR A 548 -8.78 -34.02 18.35
N LEU A 549 -7.84 -33.46 17.59
CA LEU A 549 -8.13 -32.88 16.27
C LEU A 549 -8.04 -33.94 15.19
N MET A 550 -9.15 -34.35 14.56
CA MET A 550 -9.13 -35.31 13.44
C MET A 550 -9.08 -34.57 12.09
N LEU A 551 -8.09 -34.88 11.26
CA LEU A 551 -8.01 -34.39 9.87
C LEU A 551 -8.01 -35.57 8.91
N VAL A 552 -8.93 -35.57 7.94
CA VAL A 552 -9.01 -36.61 6.91
C VAL A 552 -8.52 -36.06 5.59
N LEU A 553 -7.50 -36.72 5.03
CA LEU A 553 -6.85 -36.34 3.78
C LEU A 553 -7.13 -37.35 2.69
N ASP A 554 -7.88 -36.93 1.68
CA ASP A 554 -8.12 -37.70 0.46
C ASP A 554 -6.84 -37.84 -0.40
N SER A 555 -6.56 -39.00 -1.01
CA SER A 555 -5.43 -39.26 -1.93
C SER A 555 -5.40 -38.31 -3.14
N GLN A 556 -6.51 -37.63 -3.42
CA GLN A 556 -6.64 -36.60 -4.45
C GLN A 556 -6.48 -35.15 -3.91
N ALA A 557 -6.03 -34.97 -2.66
CA ALA A 557 -5.96 -33.68 -1.95
C ALA A 557 -7.32 -32.93 -1.90
N ARG A 558 -8.42 -33.67 -1.71
CA ARG A 558 -9.79 -33.15 -1.59
C ARG A 558 -10.07 -32.69 -0.15
N VAL A 559 -10.48 -31.43 0.01
CA VAL A 559 -10.88 -30.86 1.31
C VAL A 559 -12.40 -30.97 1.46
N CYS A 560 -12.88 -31.85 2.35
CA CYS A 560 -14.31 -31.98 2.64
C CYS A 560 -14.85 -30.77 3.41
N LYS A 561 -15.77 -30.01 2.82
CA LYS A 561 -16.59 -29.03 3.55
C LYS A 561 -17.90 -29.70 3.98
N ILE A 562 -18.06 -29.94 5.27
CA ILE A 562 -19.33 -30.41 5.85
C ILE A 562 -20.20 -29.18 6.13
N PRO A 563 -21.47 -29.13 5.66
CA PRO A 563 -22.36 -28.01 5.93
C PRO A 563 -22.73 -27.91 7.41
N HIS A 564 -22.78 -26.67 7.95
CA HIS A 564 -23.10 -26.34 9.35
C HIS A 564 -24.48 -26.80 9.87
N SER A 565 -25.33 -27.39 9.01
CA SER A 565 -26.69 -27.80 9.40
C SER A 565 -26.78 -29.17 10.06
N ALA A 566 -25.68 -29.93 10.16
CA ALA A 566 -25.68 -31.26 10.74
C ALA A 566 -25.46 -31.28 12.27
N THR A 567 -25.26 -30.13 12.93
CA THR A 567 -24.76 -30.06 14.30
C THR A 567 -25.84 -29.94 15.39
N THR A 568 -27.12 -30.17 15.07
CA THR A 568 -28.21 -30.13 16.07
C THR A 568 -29.11 -31.35 15.96
N LEU A 569 -28.77 -32.42 16.67
CA LEU A 569 -29.72 -33.42 17.16
C LEU A 569 -29.32 -33.79 18.59
N THR A 570 -30.02 -33.21 19.56
CA THR A 570 -29.96 -33.62 20.97
C THR A 570 -31.17 -34.51 21.29
N ASN A 571 -30.85 -35.70 21.82
CA ASN A 571 -31.62 -36.65 22.64
C ASN A 571 -33.12 -36.41 22.89
N GLY A 572 -33.93 -37.45 22.64
CA GLY A 572 -35.21 -37.67 23.32
C GLY A 572 -36.18 -38.54 22.53
N ASP A 573 -36.47 -39.73 23.07
CA ASP A 573 -37.35 -40.79 22.57
C ASP A 573 -38.73 -40.32 22.06
N THR A 574 -39.20 -40.87 20.92
CA THR A 574 -40.40 -41.74 20.81
C THR A 574 -40.87 -41.89 19.34
N VAL A 575 -41.36 -43.10 19.08
CA VAL A 575 -42.03 -43.67 17.90
C VAL A 575 -42.95 -42.69 17.14
N ILE A 576 -42.91 -42.73 15.80
CA ILE A 576 -44.06 -42.93 14.89
C ILE A 576 -43.54 -43.11 13.44
N GLU A 577 -43.92 -44.24 12.85
CA GLU A 577 -43.89 -44.53 11.41
C GLU A 577 -44.64 -43.43 10.63
N ASP A 578 -44.10 -42.98 9.50
CA ASP A 578 -44.84 -43.10 8.22
C ASP A 578 -44.11 -42.44 7.04
N SER A 579 -44.28 -43.10 5.88
CA SER A 579 -44.33 -42.53 4.53
C SER A 579 -43.02 -42.14 3.81
N VAL A 580 -42.37 -43.20 3.32
CA VAL A 580 -41.81 -43.26 1.96
C VAL A 580 -42.94 -43.03 0.93
N LYS A 581 -42.88 -41.93 0.14
CA LYS A 581 -43.28 -41.77 -1.29
C LYS A 581 -43.84 -40.37 -1.63
N ALA A 582 -43.13 -39.65 -2.51
CA ALA A 582 -43.62 -38.88 -3.67
C ALA A 582 -42.41 -38.11 -4.26
N GLY A 583 -41.86 -38.47 -5.43
CA GLY A 583 -42.30 -38.04 -6.77
C GLY A 583 -41.42 -36.86 -7.21
N VAL A 584 -40.38 -37.02 -8.05
CA VAL A 584 -40.40 -37.02 -9.52
C VAL A 584 -41.18 -35.83 -10.13
N SER A 585 -40.50 -35.11 -11.02
CA SER A 585 -40.95 -34.11 -12.00
C SER A 585 -41.21 -32.67 -11.53
N GLY A 586 -40.50 -31.74 -12.20
CA GLY A 586 -40.67 -30.29 -12.16
C GLY A 586 -39.46 -29.57 -12.73
#